data_AF-A0A7W6V143-F1
#
_entry.id   AF-A0A7W6V143-F1
#
_cell.length_a   1.000
_cell.length_b   1.000
_cell.length_c   1.000
_cell.angle_alpha   90.00
_cell.angle_beta   90.00
_cell.angle_gamma   90.00
#
_symmetry.space_group_name_H-M   'P 1'
#
loop_
_entity.id
_entity.type
_entity.pdbx_description
1 polymer ?
#
loop_
_entity_poly.entity_id
_entity_poly.type
_entity_poly.pdbx_seq_one_letter_code
_entity_poly.pdbx_strand_id
1 'polypeptide(L)'
;MTLGELIALYRPNLLDETVGVQRSWEETFRYTLKFYPLDTQLEKFDLDVLATKMAASGINPQFVSGYVERWRRLLDRVHELEASRQP
;
A
#
# COMPACT_ATOMS: atom_id res chain seq x y z
N MET A 1 1.42 -2.24 -14.10
CA MET A 1 0.66 -1.41 -13.14
C MET A 1 1.66 -0.59 -12.31
N THR A 2 1.32 0.66 -12.01
CA THR A 2 2.06 1.54 -11.09
C THR A 2 1.47 1.50 -9.68
N LEU A 3 2.23 1.99 -8.70
CA LEU A 3 1.79 2.10 -7.31
C LEU A 3 0.53 2.97 -7.17
N GLY A 4 0.46 4.07 -7.92
CA GLY A 4 -0.71 4.94 -7.94
C GLY A 4 -1.95 4.26 -8.52
N GLU A 5 -1.79 3.46 -9.58
CA GLU A 5 -2.88 2.66 -10.15
C GLU A 5 -3.38 1.61 -9.16
N LEU A 6 -2.48 0.93 -8.44
CA LEU A 6 -2.86 -0.05 -7.40
C LEU A 6 -3.63 0.61 -6.26
N ILE A 7 -3.17 1.77 -5.78
CA ILE A 7 -3.86 2.52 -4.73
C ILE A 7 -5.27 2.91 -5.20
N ALA A 8 -5.39 3.44 -6.42
CA ALA A 8 -6.68 3.82 -6.98
C ALA A 8 -7.62 2.61 -7.17
N LEU A 9 -7.07 1.46 -7.59
CA LEU A 9 -7.81 0.21 -7.76
C LEU A 9 -8.32 -0.35 -6.43
N TYR A 10 -7.51 -0.25 -5.38
CA TYR A 10 -7.86 -0.82 -4.08
C TYR A 10 -8.77 0.08 -3.24
N ARG A 11 -8.64 1.41 -3.35
CA ARG A 11 -9.44 2.40 -2.58
C ARG A 11 -10.95 2.13 -2.53
N PRO A 12 -11.64 1.75 -3.62
CA PRO A 12 -13.06 1.40 -3.57
C PRO A 12 -13.41 0.30 -2.56
N ASN A 13 -12.53 -0.70 -2.38
CA ASN A 13 -12.71 -1.79 -1.41
C ASN A 13 -12.68 -1.30 0.04
N LEU A 14 -12.14 -0.10 0.29
CA LEU A 14 -12.09 0.49 1.62
C LEU A 14 -13.39 1.23 1.99
N LEU A 15 -14.28 1.50 1.02
CA LEU A 15 -15.50 2.26 1.28
C LEU A 15 -16.47 1.53 2.22
N ASP A 16 -16.47 0.19 2.18
CA ASP A 16 -17.29 -0.66 3.04
C ASP A 16 -16.65 -0.90 4.42
N GLU A 17 -15.39 -0.49 4.61
CA GLU A 17 -14.67 -0.63 5.86
C GLU A 17 -15.00 0.50 6.85
N THR A 18 -14.70 0.26 8.13
CA THR A 18 -14.85 1.30 9.15
C THR A 18 -13.98 2.53 8.85
N VAL A 19 -14.44 3.72 9.28
CA VAL A 19 -13.69 4.99 9.11
C VAL A 19 -12.26 4.91 9.67
N GLY A 20 -12.05 4.16 10.76
CA GLY A 20 -10.73 3.93 11.33
C GLY A 20 -9.80 3.16 10.39
N VAL A 21 -10.32 2.11 9.74
CA VAL A 21 -9.58 1.30 8.75
C VAL A 21 -9.26 2.13 7.52
N GLN A 22 -10.23 2.91 7.01
CA GLN A 22 -10.02 3.82 5.88
C GLN A 22 -8.88 4.81 6.15
N ARG A 23 -8.92 5.49 7.30
CA ARG A 23 -7.86 6.45 7.69
C ARG A 23 -6.50 5.78 7.82
N SER A 24 -6.44 4.61 8.43
CA SER A 24 -5.21 3.84 8.58
C SER A 24 -4.59 3.46 7.22
N TRP A 25 -5.41 3.09 6.24
CA TRP A 25 -4.95 2.82 4.88
C TRP A 25 -4.49 4.09 4.16
N GLU A 26 -5.21 5.20 4.27
CA GLU A 26 -4.77 6.47 3.68
C GLU A 26 -3.45 6.97 4.28
N GLU A 27 -3.22 6.75 5.58
CA GLU A 27 -1.91 6.98 6.19
C GLU A 27 -0.83 6.06 5.63
N THR A 28 -1.16 4.77 5.44
CA THR A 28 -0.25 3.79 4.81
C THR A 28 0.17 4.27 3.41
N PHE A 29 -0.79 4.68 2.58
CA PHE A 29 -0.52 5.22 1.24
C PHE A 29 0.32 6.49 1.33
N ARG A 30 -0.07 7.45 2.15
CA ARG A 30 0.65 8.71 2.31
C ARG A 30 2.10 8.49 2.71
N TYR A 31 2.39 7.59 3.64
CA TYR A 31 3.76 7.28 4.05
C TYR A 31 4.55 6.62 2.93
N THR A 32 3.96 5.65 2.24
CA THR A 32 4.60 4.97 1.11
C THR A 32 4.96 5.98 0.02
N LEU A 33 4.05 6.91 -0.28
CA LEU A 33 4.21 7.92 -1.32
C LEU A 33 5.25 9.01 -0.99
N LYS A 34 5.72 9.11 0.25
CA LYS A 34 6.89 9.94 0.59
C LYS A 34 8.19 9.36 0.04
N PHE A 35 8.24 8.04 -0.15
CA PHE A 35 9.45 7.32 -0.53
C PHE A 35 9.39 6.75 -1.95
N TYR A 36 8.18 6.53 -2.46
CA TYR A 36 7.89 5.97 -3.77
C TYR A 36 6.88 6.86 -4.50
N PRO A 37 7.28 7.55 -5.57
CA PRO A 37 6.36 8.29 -6.42
C PRO A 37 5.19 7.43 -6.95
N LEU A 38 4.06 8.06 -7.28
CA LEU A 38 2.87 7.36 -7.78
C LEU A 38 3.12 6.54 -9.05
N ASP A 39 4.03 7.00 -9.91
CA ASP A 39 4.43 6.36 -11.17
C ASP A 39 5.44 5.22 -10.97
N THR A 40 5.82 4.91 -9.72
CA THR A 40 6.65 3.74 -9.40
C THR A 40 5.99 2.48 -9.95
N GLN A 41 6.67 1.78 -10.86
CA GLN A 41 6.22 0.47 -11.34
C GLN A 41 6.17 -0.52 -10.16
N LEU A 42 5.13 -1.35 -10.05
CA LEU A 42 5.00 -2.29 -8.93
C LEU A 42 6.21 -3.24 -8.81
N GLU A 43 6.83 -3.62 -9.93
CA GLU A 43 8.07 -4.43 -9.94
C GLU A 43 9.26 -3.75 -9.25
N LYS A 44 9.23 -2.42 -9.11
CA LYS A 44 10.25 -1.60 -8.44
C LYS A 44 9.83 -1.20 -7.01
N PHE A 45 8.63 -1.57 -6.59
CA PHE A 45 8.13 -1.27 -5.25
C PHE A 45 8.60 -2.33 -4.26
N ASP A 46 9.77 -2.06 -3.66
CA ASP A 46 10.42 -2.96 -2.70
C ASP A 46 9.94 -2.68 -1.25
N LEU A 47 9.31 -3.68 -0.65
CA LEU A 47 8.77 -3.61 0.71
C LEU A 47 9.84 -3.61 1.81
N ASP A 48 10.99 -4.24 1.58
CA ASP A 48 12.10 -4.26 2.54
C ASP A 48 12.78 -2.88 2.57
N VAL A 49 12.91 -2.24 1.41
CA VAL A 49 13.33 -0.83 1.30
C VAL A 49 12.31 0.10 1.96
N LEU A 50 11.00 -0.13 1.76
CA LEU A 50 9.96 0.64 2.45
C LEU A 50 10.10 0.50 3.98
N ALA A 51 10.23 -0.74 4.48
CA ALA A 51 10.38 -1.03 5.90
C ALA A 51 11.57 -0.29 6.50
N THR A 52 12.71 -0.35 5.80
CA THR A 52 13.96 0.33 6.18
C THR A 52 13.77 1.84 6.25
N LYS A 53 13.14 2.46 5.24
CA LYS A 53 12.88 3.91 5.20
C LYS A 53 11.90 4.35 6.29
N MET A 54 10.87 3.55 6.57
CA MET A 54 9.91 3.83 7.64
C MET A 54 10.56 3.76 9.03
N ALA A 55 11.36 2.72 9.28
CA ALA A 55 12.12 2.58 10.53
C ALA A 55 13.12 3.74 10.71
N ALA A 56 13.86 4.11 9.66
CA ALA A 56 14.79 5.24 9.67
C ALA A 56 14.10 6.59 9.92
N SER A 57 12.80 6.70 9.60
CA SER A 57 11.98 7.89 9.85
C SER A 57 11.38 7.94 11.27
N GLY A 58 11.76 7.00 12.14
CA GLY A 58 11.33 6.96 13.54
C GLY A 58 9.97 6.28 13.78
N ILE A 59 9.41 5.58 12.80
CA ILE A 59 8.18 4.80 13.01
C ILE A 59 8.51 3.58 13.86
N ASN A 60 7.68 3.31 14.89
CA ASN A 60 7.89 2.17 15.77
C ASN A 60 7.85 0.85 14.95
N PRO A 61 8.82 -0.06 15.15
CA PRO A 61 8.96 -1.30 14.38
C PRO A 61 7.70 -2.16 14.28
N GLN A 62 6.84 -2.18 15.32
CA GLN A 62 5.59 -2.94 15.29
C GLN A 62 4.62 -2.40 14.24
N PHE A 63 4.54 -1.08 14.10
CA PHE A 63 3.74 -0.45 13.04
C PHE A 63 4.36 -0.69 11.66
N VAL A 64 5.70 -0.62 11.55
CA VAL A 64 6.39 -0.92 10.28
C VAL A 64 6.04 -2.33 9.80
N SER A 65 6.15 -3.33 10.69
CA SER A 65 5.77 -4.71 10.37
C SER A 65 4.31 -4.82 9.90
N GLY A 66 3.39 -4.13 10.58
CA GLY A 66 1.97 -4.12 10.19
C GLY A 66 1.72 -3.49 8.82
N TYR A 67 2.41 -2.39 8.51
CA TYR A 67 2.29 -1.72 7.20
C TYR A 67 2.87 -2.57 6.07
N VAL A 68 4.01 -3.20 6.28
CA VAL A 68 4.66 -4.07 5.30
C VAL A 68 3.80 -5.29 5.00
N GLU A 69 3.30 -5.96 6.03
CA GLU A 69 2.42 -7.13 5.88
C GLU A 69 1.14 -6.78 5.12
N ARG A 70 0.56 -5.62 5.43
CA ARG A 70 -0.62 -5.10 4.76
C ARG A 70 -0.36 -4.84 3.26
N TRP A 71 0.77 -4.27 2.90
CA TRP A 71 1.17 -4.10 1.50
C TRP A 71 1.44 -5.43 0.80
N ARG A 72 2.12 -6.37 1.46
CA ARG A 72 2.37 -7.71 0.91
C ARG A 72 1.07 -8.40 0.53
N ARG A 73 0.08 -8.42 1.45
CA ARG A 73 -1.24 -8.99 1.16
C ARG A 73 -1.97 -8.31 0.01
N LEU A 74 -1.81 -7.00 -0.14
CA LEU A 74 -2.39 -6.28 -1.26
C LEU A 74 -1.71 -6.67 -2.58
N LEU A 75 -0.37 -6.74 -2.58
CA LEU A 75 0.42 -7.13 -3.75
C LEU A 75 0.12 -8.57 -4.20
N ASP A 76 -0.04 -9.50 -3.27
CA ASP A 76 -0.40 -10.90 -3.56
C ASP A 76 -1.78 -11.01 -4.24
N ARG A 77 -2.66 -10.02 -4.02
CA ARG A 77 -4.02 -9.97 -4.58
C ARG A 77 -4.15 -9.07 -5.80
N VAL A 78 -3.05 -8.51 -6.32
CA VAL A 78 -3.09 -7.60 -7.47
C VAL A 78 -3.77 -8.26 -8.67
N HIS A 79 -3.45 -9.51 -8.98
CA HIS A 79 -4.05 -10.22 -10.10
C HIS A 79 -5.56 -10.42 -9.94
N GLU A 80 -6.05 -10.65 -8.72
CA GLU A 80 -7.49 -10.75 -8.43
C GLU A 80 -8.19 -9.39 -8.61
N LEU A 81 -7.56 -8.33 -8.12
CA LEU A 81 -8.07 -6.96 -8.24
C LEU A 81 -8.10 -6.51 -9.72
N GLU A 82 -7.10 -6.87 -10.50
CA GLU A 82 -7.08 -6.63 -11.96
C GLU A 82 -8.19 -7.39 -12.68
N ALA A 83 -8.41 -8.65 -12.33
CA ALA A 83 -9.48 -9.47 -12.92
C ALA A 83 -10.87 -8.92 -12.60
N SER A 84 -11.09 -8.39 -11.40
CA SER A 84 -12.35 -7.75 -11.00
C SER A 84 -12.66 -6.44 -11.75
N ARG A 85 -11.71 -5.94 -12.54
CA ARG A 85 -11.82 -4.71 -13.33
C ARG A 85 -12.33 -4.95 -14.77
N GLN A 86 -12.49 -6.21 -15.20
CA GLN A 86 -13.03 -6.52 -16.53
C GLN A 86 -14.56 -6.69 -16.48
N PRO A 87 -15.32 -5.99 -17.35
CA PRO A 87 -16.78 -6.13 -17.45
C PRO A 87 -17.21 -7.46 -18.07
#